data_AF-A0AB36GCD6-F1
#
_entry.id   AF-A0AB36GCD6-F1
#
_cell.length_a   1.000
_cell.length_b   1.000
_cell.length_c   1.000
_cell.angle_alpha   90.00
_cell.angle_beta   90.00
_cell.angle_gamma   90.00
#
_symmetry.space_group_name_H-M   'P 1'
#
loop_
_entity.id
_entity.type
_entity.pdbx_description
1 polymer ?
#
loop_
_entity_poly.entity_id
_entity_poly.type
_entity_poly.pdbx_seq_one_letter_code
_entity_poly.pdbx_strand_id
1 'polypeptide(L)'
;MLHKIGIMSALIVGFAMPAAAECLIQKDGIGGIKLGQNLKQVKQKFPKAKMERESDAEGVAFVAITLSKDVMVLAFQNGDNDPDTPIKLHKKINFLETDSPTCHTASGVHPGMKIKDAEAKLGKVKGIQLSEIEAREYATFARQPKHFGFRVEQGAGIYPGKGEAPNQTRRYRQTGRIEAISVSQSRGFDN
;
A
#
# COMPACT_ATOMS: atom_id res chain seq x y z
N MET A 1 -54.62 -23.36 -43.84
CA MET A 1 -54.15 -23.35 -42.44
C MET A 1 -52.63 -23.53 -42.45
N LEU A 2 -51.87 -22.47 -42.22
CA LEU A 2 -50.41 -22.53 -42.03
C LEU A 2 -50.09 -21.84 -40.71
N HIS A 3 -49.61 -22.60 -39.72
CA HIS A 3 -49.22 -22.10 -38.42
C HIS A 3 -47.84 -21.43 -38.53
N LYS A 4 -47.75 -20.15 -38.16
CA LYS A 4 -46.48 -19.43 -37.98
C LYS A 4 -46.03 -19.61 -36.52
N ILE A 5 -44.92 -20.32 -36.32
CA ILE A 5 -44.25 -20.43 -35.02
C ILE A 5 -43.36 -19.18 -34.86
N GLY A 6 -43.74 -18.31 -33.94
CA GLY A 6 -42.92 -17.15 -33.56
C GLY A 6 -41.82 -17.58 -32.60
N ILE A 7 -40.56 -17.39 -32.99
CA ILE A 7 -39.39 -17.60 -32.13
C ILE A 7 -39.26 -16.36 -31.24
N MET A 8 -39.54 -16.52 -29.94
CA MET A 8 -39.16 -15.53 -28.93
C MET A 8 -37.65 -15.61 -28.71
N SER A 9 -36.91 -14.58 -29.15
CA SER A 9 -35.54 -14.35 -28.71
C SER A 9 -35.56 -13.71 -27.32
N ALA A 10 -35.18 -14.48 -26.29
CA ALA A 10 -34.91 -13.95 -24.97
C ALA A 10 -33.56 -13.23 -24.96
N LEU A 11 -33.56 -11.93 -24.67
CA LEU A 11 -32.37 -11.13 -24.49
C LEU A 11 -31.78 -11.42 -23.11
N ILE A 12 -30.68 -12.17 -23.04
CA ILE A 12 -29.95 -12.40 -21.78
C ILE A 12 -29.05 -11.18 -21.54
N VAL A 13 -29.48 -10.27 -20.68
CA VAL A 13 -28.62 -9.20 -20.16
C VAL A 13 -27.67 -9.83 -19.15
N GLY A 14 -26.46 -10.17 -19.60
CA GLY A 14 -25.37 -10.56 -18.73
C GLY A 14 -24.95 -9.37 -17.88
N PHE A 15 -25.27 -9.39 -16.58
CA PHE A 15 -24.62 -8.51 -15.62
C PHE A 15 -23.14 -8.90 -15.56
N ALA A 16 -22.29 -8.16 -16.28
CA ALA A 16 -20.86 -8.21 -16.02
C ALA A 16 -20.66 -7.80 -14.56
N MET A 17 -20.32 -8.76 -13.70
CA MET A 17 -19.90 -8.44 -12.35
C MET A 17 -18.71 -7.49 -12.49
N PRO A 18 -18.67 -6.36 -11.76
CA PRO A 18 -17.48 -5.53 -11.72
C PRO A 18 -16.34 -6.45 -11.32
N ALA A 19 -15.33 -6.57 -12.20
CA ALA A 19 -14.07 -7.17 -11.80
C ALA A 19 -13.69 -6.50 -10.47
N ALA A 20 -13.42 -7.29 -9.43
CA ALA A 20 -12.96 -6.76 -8.17
C ALA A 20 -11.81 -5.80 -8.52
N ALA A 21 -12.02 -4.50 -8.26
CA ALA A 21 -11.11 -3.48 -8.76
C ALA A 21 -9.71 -3.86 -8.29
N GLU A 22 -8.82 -4.17 -9.23
CA GLU A 22 -7.46 -4.59 -8.90
C GLU A 22 -6.85 -3.56 -7.96
N CYS A 23 -6.27 -4.03 -6.84
CA CYS A 23 -5.64 -3.13 -5.90
C CYS A 23 -4.30 -2.64 -6.47
N LEU A 24 -4.37 -1.66 -7.36
CA LEU A 24 -3.18 -1.08 -7.96
C LEU A 24 -2.54 -0.06 -7.03
N ILE A 25 -1.22 -0.18 -6.90
CA ILE A 25 -0.33 0.76 -6.22
C ILE A 25 0.29 1.65 -7.30
N GLN A 26 -0.06 2.93 -7.27
CA GLN A 26 0.34 3.95 -8.24
C GLN A 26 1.03 5.11 -7.52
N LYS A 27 1.77 5.95 -8.27
CA LYS A 27 2.53 7.09 -7.72
C LYS A 27 1.75 8.06 -6.84
N ASP A 28 0.42 8.05 -6.95
CA ASP A 28 -0.50 8.96 -6.31
C ASP A 28 -1.63 8.22 -5.56
N GLY A 29 -1.55 6.90 -5.38
CA GLY A 29 -2.65 6.17 -4.73
C GLY A 29 -2.50 4.67 -4.61
N ILE A 30 -3.38 4.07 -3.80
CA ILE A 30 -3.47 2.62 -3.54
C ILE A 30 -4.93 2.21 -3.57
N GLY A 31 -5.27 1.13 -4.28
CA GLY A 31 -6.64 0.59 -4.28
C GLY A 31 -7.71 1.58 -4.76
N GLY A 32 -7.30 2.56 -5.56
CA GLY A 32 -8.16 3.65 -6.03
C GLY A 32 -8.38 4.80 -5.03
N ILE A 33 -7.78 4.76 -3.84
CA ILE A 33 -7.66 5.92 -2.93
C ILE A 33 -6.48 6.78 -3.41
N LYS A 34 -6.67 8.09 -3.50
CA LYS A 34 -5.64 9.01 -4.02
C LYS A 34 -5.11 9.95 -2.95
N LEU A 35 -3.81 10.26 -3.04
CA LEU A 35 -3.20 11.36 -2.30
C LEU A 35 -3.94 12.68 -2.64
N GLY A 36 -4.11 13.55 -1.65
CA GLY A 36 -4.87 14.80 -1.77
C GLY A 36 -6.39 14.64 -1.74
N GLN A 37 -6.93 13.42 -1.65
CA GLN A 37 -8.34 13.21 -1.28
C GLN A 37 -8.52 13.36 0.24
N ASN A 38 -9.76 13.55 0.66
CA ASN A 38 -10.15 13.40 2.07
C ASN A 38 -11.05 12.17 2.24
N LEU A 39 -11.26 11.74 3.48
CA LEU A 39 -12.01 10.51 3.75
C LEU A 39 -13.50 10.63 3.38
N LYS A 40 -14.07 11.85 3.36
CA LYS A 40 -15.42 12.06 2.82
C LYS A 40 -15.51 11.64 1.35
N GLN A 41 -14.52 12.03 0.52
CA GLN A 41 -14.44 11.63 -0.88
C GLN A 41 -14.19 10.12 -1.02
N VAL A 42 -13.35 9.54 -0.15
CA VAL A 42 -13.11 8.08 -0.13
C VAL A 42 -14.41 7.34 0.19
N LYS A 43 -15.18 7.77 1.20
CA LYS A 43 -16.44 7.14 1.60
C LYS A 43 -17.51 7.24 0.50
N GLN A 44 -17.53 8.35 -0.25
CA GLN A 44 -18.42 8.49 -1.41
C GLN A 44 -18.07 7.51 -2.52
N LYS A 45 -16.78 7.32 -2.81
CA LYS A 45 -16.31 6.39 -3.84
C LYS A 45 -16.44 4.92 -3.41
N PHE A 46 -16.21 4.63 -2.13
CA PHE A 46 -16.24 3.30 -1.54
C PHE A 46 -17.25 3.28 -0.37
N PRO A 47 -18.56 3.28 -0.65
CA PRO A 47 -19.60 3.40 0.38
C PRO A 47 -19.53 2.28 1.42
N LYS A 48 -19.07 1.10 1.02
CA LYS A 48 -18.90 -0.08 1.87
C LYS A 48 -17.58 -0.13 2.65
N ALA A 49 -16.65 0.79 2.39
CA ALA A 49 -15.37 0.80 3.10
C ALA A 49 -15.59 1.06 4.60
N LYS A 50 -14.87 0.30 5.43
CA LYS A 50 -14.78 0.57 6.88
C LYS A 50 -13.58 1.47 7.13
N MET A 51 -13.72 2.38 8.10
CA MET A 51 -12.67 3.33 8.48
C MET A 51 -12.52 3.25 9.99
N GLU A 52 -11.34 2.84 10.42
CA GLU A 52 -10.99 2.63 11.83
C GLU A 52 -9.74 3.44 12.14
N ARG A 53 -9.68 3.94 13.38
CA ARG A 53 -8.53 4.71 13.84
C ARG A 53 -7.45 3.72 14.26
N GLU A 54 -6.22 4.00 13.86
CA GLU A 54 -5.05 3.18 14.18
C GLU A 54 -3.89 4.09 14.62
N SER A 55 -2.91 3.51 15.29
CA SER A 55 -1.63 4.15 15.55
C SER A 55 -0.48 3.17 15.42
N ASP A 56 0.70 3.67 15.07
CA ASP A 56 1.91 2.86 15.20
C ASP A 56 2.46 2.86 16.63
N ALA A 57 3.60 2.19 16.82
CA ALA A 57 4.29 2.08 18.10
C ALA A 57 4.78 3.42 18.66
N GLU A 58 4.83 4.48 17.83
CA GLU A 58 5.22 5.84 18.22
C GLU A 58 4.01 6.74 18.47
N GLY A 59 2.80 6.22 18.30
CA GLY A 59 1.56 6.98 18.48
C GLY A 59 1.21 7.86 17.29
N VAL A 60 1.85 7.69 16.12
CA VAL A 60 1.43 8.40 14.91
C VAL A 60 0.06 7.90 14.48
N ALA A 61 -0.90 8.81 14.35
CA ALA A 61 -2.27 8.49 14.03
C ALA A 61 -2.47 8.18 12.53
N PHE A 62 -3.05 7.00 12.25
CA PHE A 62 -3.49 6.59 10.93
C PHE A 62 -4.99 6.34 10.91
N VAL A 63 -5.53 6.18 9.71
CA VAL A 63 -6.85 5.62 9.48
C VAL A 63 -6.69 4.36 8.63
N ALA A 64 -7.09 3.21 9.18
CA ALA A 64 -7.22 1.97 8.42
C ALA A 64 -8.49 2.03 7.58
N ILE A 65 -8.33 1.90 6.26
CA ILE A 65 -9.43 1.91 5.29
C ILE A 65 -9.54 0.51 4.68
N THR A 66 -10.50 -0.27 5.16
CA THR A 66 -10.77 -1.61 4.65
C THR A 66 -11.70 -1.52 3.45
N LEU A 67 -11.16 -1.74 2.24
CA LEU A 67 -11.89 -1.70 0.98
C LEU A 67 -12.61 -3.01 0.69
N SER A 68 -12.01 -4.14 1.09
CA SER A 68 -12.56 -5.49 0.97
C SER A 68 -11.95 -6.39 2.06
N LYS A 69 -12.34 -7.68 2.09
CA LYS A 69 -11.75 -8.65 3.03
C LYS A 69 -10.23 -8.88 2.84
N ASP A 70 -9.72 -8.57 1.64
CA ASP A 70 -8.32 -8.84 1.27
C ASP A 70 -7.53 -7.54 1.00
N VAL A 71 -8.14 -6.36 1.21
CA VAL A 71 -7.54 -5.06 0.91
C VAL A 71 -7.80 -4.07 2.04
N MET A 72 -6.73 -3.74 2.75
CA MET A 72 -6.65 -2.67 3.73
C MET A 72 -5.60 -1.65 3.29
N VAL A 73 -5.92 -0.36 3.44
CA VAL A 73 -4.99 0.74 3.17
C VAL A 73 -4.93 1.64 4.41
N LEU A 74 -3.74 1.80 4.97
CA LEU A 74 -3.46 2.80 6.00
C LEU A 74 -3.31 4.16 5.35
N ALA A 75 -3.96 5.17 5.90
CA ALA A 75 -3.91 6.55 5.43
C ALA A 75 -3.46 7.48 6.55
N PHE A 76 -2.42 8.26 6.30
CA PHE A 76 -2.03 9.38 7.16
C PHE A 76 -2.67 10.66 6.62
N GLN A 77 -3.21 11.49 7.52
CA GLN A 77 -3.87 12.74 7.19
C GLN A 77 -3.02 13.92 7.67
N ASN A 78 -2.79 14.91 6.81
CA ASN A 78 -1.92 16.05 7.12
C ASN A 78 -2.42 16.83 8.36
N GLY A 79 -1.57 16.94 9.37
CA GLY A 79 -1.86 17.62 10.63
C GLY A 79 -2.88 16.89 11.51
N ASP A 80 -2.95 15.56 11.39
CA ASP A 80 -3.69 14.69 12.31
C ASP A 80 -2.73 13.71 12.98
N ASN A 81 -2.21 14.09 14.15
CA ASN A 81 -1.16 13.34 14.85
C ASN A 81 -1.67 12.69 16.15
N ASP A 82 -2.95 12.87 16.49
CA ASP A 82 -3.52 12.42 17.76
C ASP A 82 -4.48 11.24 17.52
N PRO A 83 -4.08 10.00 17.90
CA PRO A 83 -4.87 8.81 17.65
C PRO A 83 -6.13 8.74 18.53
N ASP A 84 -6.20 9.50 19.63
CA ASP A 84 -7.37 9.53 20.51
C ASP A 84 -8.47 10.47 19.99
N THR A 85 -8.20 11.23 18.93
CA THR A 85 -9.20 12.12 18.32
C THR A 85 -10.10 11.41 17.32
N PRO A 86 -11.36 11.84 17.15
CA PRO A 86 -12.24 11.31 16.11
C PRO A 86 -11.69 11.49 14.70
N ILE A 87 -11.98 10.53 13.81
CA ILE A 87 -11.55 10.56 12.41
C ILE A 87 -11.99 11.85 11.71
N LYS A 88 -11.03 12.59 11.14
CA LYS A 88 -11.27 13.89 10.51
C LYS A 88 -11.58 13.73 9.02
N LEU A 89 -12.87 13.64 8.68
CA LEU A 89 -13.30 13.34 7.31
C LEU A 89 -12.88 14.34 6.22
N HIS A 90 -12.55 15.57 6.59
CA HIS A 90 -12.21 16.65 5.66
C HIS A 90 -10.70 16.83 5.47
N LYS A 91 -9.87 16.26 6.35
CA LYS A 91 -8.40 16.36 6.27
C LYS A 91 -7.86 15.58 5.08
N LYS A 92 -6.81 16.12 4.48
CA LYS A 92 -6.20 15.61 3.25
C LYS A 92 -5.22 14.49 3.55
N ILE A 93 -5.34 13.40 2.79
CA ILE A 93 -4.42 12.27 2.82
C ILE A 93 -3.12 12.65 2.10
N ASN A 94 -1.97 12.49 2.75
CA ASN A 94 -0.65 12.79 2.17
C ASN A 94 0.29 11.57 2.16
N PHE A 95 -0.10 10.48 2.81
CA PHE A 95 0.59 9.19 2.76
C PHE A 95 -0.42 8.05 2.78
N LEU A 96 -0.13 6.99 2.03
CA LEU A 96 -0.89 5.75 1.97
C LEU A 96 0.08 4.57 2.09
N GLU A 97 -0.30 3.51 2.80
CA GLU A 97 0.47 2.26 2.88
C GLU A 97 -0.47 1.06 2.83
N THR A 98 0.00 -0.04 2.27
CA THR A 98 -0.69 -1.33 2.34
C THR A 98 0.30 -2.48 2.50
N ASP A 99 -0.07 -3.43 3.33
CA ASP A 99 0.55 -4.75 3.51
C ASP A 99 -0.24 -5.85 2.80
N SER A 100 -1.34 -5.51 2.13
CA SER A 100 -2.24 -6.46 1.49
C SER A 100 -1.57 -7.13 0.29
N PRO A 101 -1.36 -8.46 0.27
CA PRO A 101 -0.63 -9.14 -0.81
C PRO A 101 -1.32 -9.11 -2.17
N THR A 102 -2.63 -8.83 -2.19
CA THR A 102 -3.42 -8.66 -3.41
C THR A 102 -3.11 -7.33 -4.12
N CYS A 103 -2.51 -6.37 -3.40
CA CYS A 103 -2.13 -5.08 -3.93
C CYS A 103 -0.78 -5.12 -4.64
N HIS A 104 -0.69 -4.52 -5.82
CA HIS A 104 0.54 -4.58 -6.62
C HIS A 104 0.77 -3.31 -7.44
N THR A 105 2.04 -3.01 -7.67
CA THR A 105 2.48 -1.97 -8.61
C THR A 105 2.21 -2.40 -10.06
N ALA A 106 2.31 -1.47 -11.02
CA ALA A 106 2.18 -1.79 -12.44
C ALA A 106 3.22 -2.81 -12.96
N SER A 107 4.39 -2.91 -12.32
CA SER A 107 5.38 -3.95 -12.63
C SER A 107 5.13 -5.26 -11.88
N GLY A 108 4.12 -5.31 -11.02
CA GLY A 108 3.72 -6.45 -10.21
C GLY A 108 4.56 -6.66 -8.95
N VAL A 109 5.26 -5.64 -8.44
CA VAL A 109 5.82 -5.69 -7.07
C VAL A 109 4.67 -5.57 -6.06
N HIS A 110 4.67 -6.40 -5.02
CA HIS A 110 3.57 -6.47 -4.04
C HIS A 110 4.10 -6.80 -2.63
N PRO A 111 3.33 -6.49 -1.56
CA PRO A 111 3.57 -7.04 -0.22
C PRO A 111 3.68 -8.56 -0.21
N GLY A 112 4.62 -9.09 0.55
CA GLY A 112 5.00 -10.51 0.58
C GLY A 112 5.98 -10.94 -0.51
N MET A 113 6.31 -10.10 -1.51
CA MET A 113 7.33 -10.43 -2.53
C MET A 113 8.72 -10.51 -1.90
N LYS A 114 9.53 -11.53 -2.27
CA LYS A 114 10.94 -11.60 -1.85
C LYS A 114 11.71 -10.38 -2.38
N ILE A 115 12.59 -9.81 -1.55
CA ILE A 115 13.43 -8.67 -1.94
C ILE A 115 14.22 -8.98 -3.23
N LYS A 116 14.76 -10.20 -3.32
CA LYS A 116 15.51 -10.68 -4.49
C LYS A 116 14.68 -10.67 -5.79
N ASP A 117 13.40 -11.03 -5.71
CA ASP A 117 12.51 -11.06 -6.88
C ASP A 117 12.10 -9.62 -7.26
N ALA A 118 11.95 -8.74 -6.27
CA ALA A 118 11.72 -7.32 -6.48
C ALA A 118 12.88 -6.64 -7.22
N GLU A 119 14.14 -7.09 -7.04
CA GLU A 119 15.30 -6.53 -7.74
C GLU A 119 15.20 -6.66 -9.27
N ALA A 120 14.53 -7.69 -9.78
CA ALA A 120 14.31 -7.86 -11.22
C ALA A 120 13.50 -6.67 -11.79
N LYS A 121 12.60 -6.13 -10.99
CA LYS A 121 11.67 -5.05 -11.36
C LYS A 121 12.26 -3.67 -11.01
N LEU A 122 12.72 -3.51 -9.77
CA LEU A 122 13.17 -2.24 -9.20
C LEU A 122 14.69 -2.02 -9.28
N GLY A 123 15.45 -2.98 -9.80
CA GLY A 123 16.91 -2.94 -9.80
C GLY A 123 17.50 -3.36 -8.45
N LYS A 124 18.82 -3.46 -8.36
CA LYS A 124 19.51 -3.91 -7.14
C LYS A 124 19.19 -3.04 -5.93
N VAL A 125 19.14 -3.67 -4.75
CA VAL A 125 19.07 -2.96 -3.47
C VAL A 125 20.32 -2.08 -3.33
N LYS A 126 20.11 -0.77 -3.13
CA LYS A 126 21.15 0.21 -2.81
C LYS A 126 21.49 0.23 -1.32
N GLY A 127 20.51 -0.08 -0.48
CA GLY A 127 20.65 -0.23 0.97
C GLY A 127 19.31 -0.58 1.62
N ILE A 128 19.38 -1.18 2.80
CA ILE A 128 18.28 -1.36 3.74
C ILE A 128 18.64 -0.52 4.96
N GLN A 129 17.74 0.38 5.33
CA GLN A 129 17.87 1.25 6.50
C GLN A 129 17.00 0.69 7.63
N LEU A 130 17.56 0.57 8.82
CA LEU A 130 16.82 0.37 10.07
C LEU A 130 16.45 1.74 10.62
N SER A 131 15.16 1.99 10.84
CA SER A 131 14.68 3.14 11.59
C SER A 131 15.07 2.98 13.06
N GLU A 132 15.74 3.97 13.63
CA GLU A 132 16.15 3.97 15.04
C GLU A 132 14.96 3.96 16.00
N ILE A 133 13.87 4.56 15.57
CA ILE A 133 12.75 4.89 16.45
C ILE A 133 11.68 3.78 16.37
N GLU A 134 11.33 3.31 15.17
CA GLU A 134 10.29 2.29 14.97
C GLU A 134 10.82 0.85 14.86
N ALA A 135 12.15 0.66 14.83
CA ALA A 135 12.80 -0.61 14.53
C ALA A 135 12.31 -1.29 13.22
N ARG A 136 11.82 -0.48 12.26
CA ARG A 136 11.36 -0.90 10.93
C ARG A 136 12.49 -0.84 9.92
N GLU A 137 12.48 -1.77 8.97
CA GLU A 137 13.48 -1.81 7.90
C GLU A 137 12.90 -1.33 6.57
N TYR A 138 13.63 -0.48 5.85
CA TYR A 138 13.22 0.06 4.56
C TYR A 138 14.27 -0.20 3.49
N ALA A 139 13.89 -0.89 2.42
CA ALA A 139 14.76 -1.15 1.28
C ALA A 139 14.68 -0.01 0.27
N THR A 140 15.85 0.48 -0.17
CA THR A 140 15.98 1.39 -1.30
C THR A 140 16.49 0.65 -2.52
N PHE A 141 15.77 0.72 -3.64
CA PHE A 141 16.14 0.05 -4.89
C PHE A 141 16.72 1.01 -5.94
N ALA A 142 17.55 0.51 -6.85
CA ALA A 142 18.25 1.35 -7.83
C ALA A 142 17.33 2.13 -8.77
N ARG A 143 16.18 1.56 -9.14
CA ARG A 143 15.12 2.14 -9.97
C ARG A 143 13.83 2.35 -9.17
N GLN A 144 13.94 2.61 -7.88
CA GLN A 144 12.80 2.95 -7.02
C GLN A 144 12.07 4.19 -7.54
N PRO A 145 10.75 4.14 -7.73
CA PRO A 145 9.98 5.33 -8.06
C PRO A 145 9.99 6.33 -6.87
N LYS A 146 10.15 7.63 -7.14
CA LYS A 146 10.39 8.69 -6.13
C LYS A 146 9.37 8.76 -4.98
N HIS A 147 8.12 8.36 -5.23
CA HIS A 147 7.03 8.47 -4.27
C HIS A 147 6.79 7.17 -3.51
N PHE A 148 7.56 6.12 -3.76
CA PHE A 148 7.32 4.81 -3.19
C PHE A 148 8.28 4.55 -2.03
N GLY A 149 7.75 4.02 -0.94
CA GLY A 149 8.52 3.37 0.12
C GLY A 149 8.32 1.86 0.09
N PHE A 150 9.37 1.11 0.43
CA PHE A 150 9.32 -0.35 0.53
C PHE A 150 9.77 -0.75 1.94
N ARG A 151 8.81 -0.96 2.84
CA ARG A 151 9.09 -1.57 4.14
C ARG A 151 9.35 -3.05 3.93
N VAL A 152 10.40 -3.57 4.53
CA VAL A 152 10.75 -5.00 4.51
C VAL A 152 10.58 -5.57 5.90
N GLU A 153 10.38 -6.89 5.95
CA GLU A 153 10.20 -7.61 7.22
C GLU A 153 11.37 -7.33 8.17
N GLN A 154 11.06 -7.20 9.47
CA GLN A 154 12.08 -7.01 10.50
C GLN A 154 13.15 -8.10 10.43
N GLY A 155 14.43 -7.69 10.41
CA GLY A 155 15.57 -8.60 10.32
C GLY A 155 15.85 -9.13 8.92
N ALA A 156 15.24 -8.54 7.88
CA ALA A 156 15.61 -8.80 6.49
C ALA A 156 17.03 -8.31 6.18
N GLY A 157 17.44 -7.16 6.73
CA GLY A 157 18.79 -6.63 6.68
C GLY A 157 19.79 -7.46 7.49
N ILE A 158 21.01 -7.58 6.96
CA ILE A 158 22.15 -8.18 7.67
C ILE A 158 23.14 -7.06 7.98
N TYR A 159 23.09 -6.55 9.21
CA TYR A 159 23.94 -5.47 9.68
C TYR A 159 25.28 -6.00 10.23
N PRO A 160 26.39 -5.25 10.09
CA PRO A 160 27.60 -5.50 10.88
C PRO A 160 27.27 -5.38 12.38
N GLY A 161 28.00 -6.11 13.24
CA GLY A 161 27.59 -6.49 14.61
C GLY A 161 27.29 -5.35 15.61
N LYS A 162 26.79 -5.76 16.80
CA LYS A 162 26.26 -4.88 17.85
C LYS A 162 27.22 -3.76 18.27
N GLY A 163 26.72 -2.52 18.27
CA GLY A 163 27.36 -1.35 18.90
C GLY A 163 27.91 -0.31 17.93
N GLU A 164 27.88 -0.55 16.62
CA GLU A 164 28.39 0.41 15.63
C GLU A 164 27.32 0.78 14.60
N ALA A 165 27.23 2.09 14.33
CA ALA A 165 26.65 2.60 13.10
C ALA A 165 27.41 1.98 11.91
N PRO A 166 26.71 1.50 10.86
CA PRO A 166 25.51 2.15 10.36
C PRO A 166 24.23 1.33 10.54
N ASN A 167 23.13 2.04 10.79
CA ASN A 167 21.76 1.55 10.63
C ASN A 167 21.40 1.29 9.15
N GLN A 168 22.40 1.05 8.30
CA GLN A 168 22.25 0.77 6.90
C GLN A 168 23.09 -0.44 6.49
N THR A 169 22.54 -1.29 5.64
CA THR A 169 23.27 -2.42 5.06
C THR A 169 22.90 -2.63 3.60
N ARG A 170 23.81 -3.20 2.81
CA ARG A 170 23.50 -3.66 1.44
C ARG A 170 23.19 -5.16 1.38
N ARG A 171 23.35 -5.85 2.50
CA ARG A 171 23.19 -7.30 2.62
C ARG A 171 21.82 -7.60 3.22
N TYR A 172 21.14 -8.60 2.68
CA TYR A 172 19.84 -9.03 3.17
C TYR A 172 19.70 -10.55 3.13
N ARG A 173 18.83 -11.09 3.99
CA ARG A 173 18.49 -12.51 4.03
C ARG A 173 17.77 -12.89 2.75
N GLN A 174 18.11 -14.05 2.19
CA GLN A 174 17.46 -14.55 0.96
C GLN A 174 15.95 -14.80 1.13
N THR A 175 15.50 -14.97 2.37
CA THR A 175 14.10 -15.15 2.75
C THR A 175 13.37 -13.83 3.00
N GLY A 176 14.07 -12.68 3.07
CA GLY A 176 13.48 -11.39 3.40
C GLY A 176 12.49 -10.93 2.33
N ARG A 177 11.36 -10.38 2.78
CA ARG A 177 10.26 -9.94 1.92
C ARG A 177 9.95 -8.47 2.13
N ILE A 178 9.30 -7.89 1.13
CA ILE A 178 8.58 -6.63 1.26
C ILE A 178 7.39 -6.88 2.18
N GLU A 179 7.32 -6.18 3.30
CA GLU A 179 6.22 -6.27 4.24
C GLU A 179 5.08 -5.35 3.82
N ALA A 180 5.39 -4.10 3.46
CA ALA A 180 4.42 -3.10 3.06
C ALA A 180 4.99 -2.18 1.98
N ILE A 181 4.09 -1.61 1.17
CA ILE A 181 4.43 -0.62 0.16
C ILE A 181 3.65 0.65 0.44
N SER A 182 4.36 1.77 0.48
CA SER A 182 3.78 3.08 0.72
C SER A 182 3.92 4.03 -0.46
N VAL A 183 3.02 4.99 -0.56
CA VAL A 183 3.08 6.12 -1.49
C VAL A 183 2.83 7.43 -0.77
N SER A 184 3.67 8.44 -1.01
CA SER A 184 3.60 9.73 -0.29
C SER A 184 3.84 10.95 -1.17
N GLN A 185 3.30 12.09 -0.73
CA GLN A 185 3.48 13.38 -1.40
C GLN A 185 4.91 13.91 -1.24
N SER A 186 5.53 13.70 -0.07
CA SER A 186 6.96 13.89 0.15
C SER A 186 7.74 12.71 -0.42
N ARG A 187 9.01 12.92 -0.80
CA ARG A 187 9.92 11.81 -1.08
C ARG A 187 10.08 11.01 0.21
N GLY A 188 9.78 9.71 0.18
CA GLY A 188 9.93 8.85 1.35
C GLY A 188 11.39 8.90 1.84
N PHE A 189 11.58 9.09 3.14
CA PHE A 189 12.86 9.07 3.87
C PHE A 189 14.09 9.58 3.09
N ASP A 190 13.97 10.75 2.44
CA ASP A 190 15.15 11.55 2.09
C ASP A 190 15.45 12.43 3.31
N ASN A 191 16.38 11.97 4.17
CA ASN A 191 17.18 12.87 5.00
C ASN A 191 18.40 13.32 4.18
#